data_AF-A0A543APW1-F1
#
_entry.id   AF-A0A543APW1-F1
#
_cell.length_a   1.000
_cell.length_b   1.000
_cell.length_c   1.000
_cell.angle_alpha   90.00
_cell.angle_beta   90.00
_cell.angle_gamma   90.00
#
_symmetry.space_group_name_H-M   'P 1'
#
loop_
_entity.id
_entity.type
_entity.pdbx_description
1 polymer ?
#
loop_
_entity_poly.entity_id
_entity_poly.type
_entity_poly.pdbx_seq_one_letter_code
_entity_poly.pdbx_strand_id
1 'polypeptide(L)'
;MAKPRSGPASPQMPARLTPAEDVDHPLEEESDWWQLEFTGGDHCGAEAVNFQVEQCRFDRTDFSAGVWRSGTFRDCRFGSVNLAGVVAERSSLFRSSVEHARATGLQWTDGVLKDVTFTECRLDLAGFRFSRLDHVVFDNCRMSGVDLTNCDLSKARFVNCDLTGAKLHHAKAVGARFEHCVLDDVSGVEALAGAVIEATDLIPLTFMLARALGVTIRLPDE
;
A
#
# COMPACT_ATOMS: atom_id res chain seq x y z
N MET A 1 26.09 0.46 -17.39
CA MET A 1 24.93 0.98 -16.65
C MET A 1 24.06 -0.21 -16.29
N ALA A 2 23.67 -0.38 -15.02
CA ALA A 2 22.75 -1.45 -14.63
C ALA A 2 21.41 -1.23 -15.35
N LYS A 3 20.83 -2.29 -15.91
CA LYS A 3 19.50 -2.24 -16.53
C LYS A 3 18.50 -1.75 -15.47
N PRO A 4 17.62 -0.77 -15.76
CA PRO A 4 16.65 -0.32 -14.77
C PRO A 4 15.83 -1.53 -14.28
N ARG A 5 15.70 -1.65 -12.95
CA ARG A 5 15.00 -2.79 -12.33
C ARG A 5 13.53 -2.77 -12.76
N SER A 6 12.98 -3.93 -13.13
CA SER A 6 11.60 -4.06 -13.64
C SER A 6 10.54 -4.03 -12.54
N GLY A 7 10.93 -4.19 -11.27
CA GLY A 7 9.99 -4.20 -10.15
C GLY A 7 10.66 -4.24 -8.77
N PRO A 8 9.83 -4.38 -7.70
CA PRO A 8 10.26 -4.47 -6.32
C PRO A 8 11.26 -5.61 -6.09
N ALA A 9 12.17 -5.45 -5.13
CA ALA A 9 13.02 -6.54 -4.68
C ALA A 9 12.18 -7.50 -3.85
N SER A 10 12.30 -8.80 -4.13
CA SER A 10 11.61 -9.82 -3.34
C SER A 10 12.18 -9.91 -1.92
N PRO A 11 11.36 -10.35 -0.94
CA PRO A 11 11.81 -10.58 0.44
C PRO A 11 12.95 -11.59 0.52
N GLN A 12 14.00 -11.25 1.27
CA GLN A 12 15.16 -12.12 1.50
C GLN A 12 14.89 -13.07 2.67
N MET A 13 14.10 -14.12 2.43
CA MET A 13 13.75 -15.11 3.46
C MET A 13 14.86 -16.14 3.69
N PRO A 14 15.05 -16.62 4.94
CA PRO A 14 15.87 -17.80 5.22
C PRO A 14 15.20 -19.08 4.68
N ALA A 15 15.97 -20.17 4.66
CA ALA A 15 15.46 -21.47 4.21
C ALA A 15 14.44 -22.10 5.19
N ARG A 16 14.48 -21.71 6.47
CA ARG A 16 13.58 -22.18 7.53
C ARG A 16 13.23 -21.02 8.46
N LEU A 17 12.01 -21.05 8.98
CA LEU A 17 11.51 -20.13 10.00
C LEU A 17 11.18 -20.92 11.26
N THR A 18 11.20 -20.25 12.39
CA THR A 18 10.79 -20.79 13.69
C THR A 18 9.30 -20.53 13.89
N PRO A 19 8.46 -21.56 14.09
CA PRO A 19 7.07 -21.36 14.45
C PRO A 19 6.96 -20.51 15.71
N ALA A 20 6.10 -19.49 15.68
CA ALA A 20 5.85 -18.59 16.79
C ALA A 20 4.40 -18.73 17.30
N GLU A 21 4.24 -18.60 18.61
CA GLU A 21 2.95 -18.46 19.27
C GLU A 21 2.84 -17.06 19.88
N ASP A 22 1.65 -16.47 19.80
CA ASP A 22 1.40 -15.07 20.20
C ASP A 22 1.71 -14.84 21.68
N VAL A 23 1.46 -15.84 22.54
CA VAL A 23 1.69 -15.76 23.99
C VAL A 23 3.17 -15.53 24.30
N ASP A 24 4.05 -16.14 23.51
CA ASP A 24 5.50 -16.03 23.67
C ASP A 24 6.07 -14.81 22.92
N HIS A 25 5.30 -14.27 21.97
CA HIS A 25 5.71 -13.18 21.10
C HIS A 25 4.58 -12.15 20.98
N PRO A 26 4.27 -11.39 22.06
CA PRO A 26 3.37 -10.25 21.93
C PRO A 26 4.01 -9.18 21.04
N LEU A 27 3.20 -8.47 20.26
CA LEU A 27 3.65 -7.29 19.52
C LEU A 27 3.47 -6.06 20.41
N GLU A 28 4.57 -5.54 20.93
CA GLU A 28 4.60 -4.46 21.91
C GLU A 28 5.78 -3.50 21.66
N GLU A 29 6.03 -2.58 22.60
CA GLU A 29 7.15 -1.66 22.52
C GLU A 29 8.49 -2.42 22.46
N GLU A 30 9.37 -2.00 21.55
CA GLU A 30 10.71 -2.56 21.34
C GLU A 30 10.75 -4.06 20.99
N SER A 31 9.62 -4.68 20.62
CA SER A 31 9.62 -6.07 20.14
C SER A 31 10.62 -6.26 19.00
N ASP A 32 11.42 -7.32 19.09
CA ASP A 32 12.40 -7.71 18.07
C ASP A 32 12.12 -9.14 17.62
N TRP A 33 11.46 -9.26 16.47
CA TRP A 33 11.10 -10.55 15.88
C TRP A 33 12.00 -10.86 14.71
N TRP A 34 12.66 -12.02 14.77
CA TRP A 34 13.60 -12.45 13.75
C TRP A 34 13.34 -13.90 13.32
N GLN A 35 13.12 -14.10 12.01
CA GLN A 35 12.94 -15.42 11.40
C GLN A 35 11.80 -16.25 12.00
N LEU A 36 10.70 -15.58 12.37
CA LEU A 36 9.51 -16.21 12.93
C LEU A 36 8.46 -16.53 11.86
N GLU A 37 7.66 -17.56 12.08
CA GLU A 37 6.48 -17.89 11.28
C GLU A 37 5.25 -18.00 12.18
N PHE A 38 4.28 -17.11 11.96
CA PHE A 38 2.98 -17.13 12.59
C PHE A 38 1.98 -17.76 11.61
N THR A 39 1.32 -18.83 12.02
CA THR A 39 0.32 -19.54 11.22
C THR A 39 -1.00 -19.52 11.97
N GLY A 40 -1.82 -18.51 11.69
CA GLY A 40 -2.77 -17.97 12.63
C GLY A 40 -2.11 -16.93 13.52
N GLY A 41 -2.78 -16.57 14.60
CA GLY A 41 -2.29 -15.62 15.59
C GLY A 41 -3.18 -14.40 15.71
N ASP A 42 -3.31 -13.89 16.92
CA ASP A 42 -4.14 -12.73 17.27
C ASP A 42 -3.30 -11.66 17.99
N HIS A 43 -3.02 -10.60 17.24
CA HIS A 43 -2.45 -9.34 17.70
C HIS A 43 -3.44 -8.19 17.46
N CYS A 44 -4.74 -8.47 17.47
CA CYS A 44 -5.78 -7.45 17.34
C CYS A 44 -5.61 -6.38 18.43
N GLY A 45 -5.61 -5.11 18.01
CA GLY A 45 -5.46 -3.97 18.91
C GLY A 45 -4.06 -3.79 19.50
N ALA A 46 -3.07 -4.58 19.07
CA ALA A 46 -1.71 -4.48 19.58
C ALA A 46 -1.13 -3.07 19.39
N GLU A 47 -0.66 -2.48 20.48
CA GLU A 47 0.03 -1.19 20.46
C GLU A 47 1.53 -1.41 20.56
N ALA A 48 2.28 -0.94 19.57
CA ALA A 48 3.72 -1.18 19.51
C ALA A 48 4.47 0.07 19.02
N VAL A 49 5.62 0.32 19.65
CA VAL A 49 6.48 1.47 19.37
C VAL A 49 7.92 1.01 19.21
N ASN A 50 8.65 1.56 18.23
CA ASN A 50 10.09 1.26 18.02
C ASN A 50 10.43 -0.23 17.83
N PHE A 51 9.50 -1.03 17.32
CA PHE A 51 9.71 -2.47 17.12
C PHE A 51 10.41 -2.78 15.80
N GLN A 52 11.04 -3.95 15.73
CA GLN A 52 11.70 -4.49 14.55
C GLN A 52 11.18 -5.90 14.26
N VAL A 53 10.81 -6.13 13.01
CA VAL A 53 10.37 -7.43 12.51
C VAL A 53 11.16 -7.71 11.24
N GLU A 54 12.00 -8.72 11.27
CA GLU A 54 12.89 -9.06 10.16
C GLU A 54 12.77 -10.53 9.78
N GLN A 55 12.63 -10.79 8.48
CA GLN A 55 12.57 -12.14 7.92
C GLN A 55 11.42 -13.00 8.46
N CYS A 56 10.31 -12.37 8.86
CA CYS A 56 9.16 -13.07 9.41
C CYS A 56 8.10 -13.39 8.35
N ARG A 57 7.30 -14.41 8.63
CA ARG A 57 6.09 -14.74 7.87
C ARG A 57 4.88 -14.71 8.77
N PHE A 58 3.80 -14.14 8.24
CA PHE A 58 2.49 -14.11 8.86
C PHE A 58 1.50 -14.72 7.87
N ASP A 59 0.89 -15.85 8.22
CA ASP A 59 -0.22 -16.45 7.48
C ASP A 59 -1.48 -16.42 8.34
N ARG A 60 -2.54 -15.75 7.87
CA ARG A 60 -3.83 -15.66 8.58
C ARG A 60 -3.73 -15.08 10.00
N THR A 61 -2.73 -14.26 10.26
CA THR A 61 -2.56 -13.52 11.52
C THR A 61 -3.47 -12.28 11.54
N ASP A 62 -4.11 -12.03 12.69
CA ASP A 62 -4.91 -10.83 12.92
C ASP A 62 -4.07 -9.72 13.55
N PHE A 63 -4.00 -8.57 12.89
CA PHE A 63 -3.37 -7.35 13.37
C PHE A 63 -4.38 -6.19 13.47
N SER A 64 -5.67 -6.45 13.23
CA SER A 64 -6.67 -5.40 13.06
C SER A 64 -6.76 -4.48 14.27
N ALA A 65 -7.09 -3.21 14.03
CA ALA A 65 -7.08 -2.15 15.03
C ALA A 65 -5.74 -1.92 15.76
N GLY A 66 -4.64 -2.53 15.33
CA GLY A 66 -3.31 -2.29 15.89
C GLY A 66 -2.84 -0.83 15.71
N VAL A 67 -2.03 -0.35 16.65
CA VAL A 67 -1.47 1.02 16.65
C VAL A 67 0.05 0.94 16.68
N TRP A 68 0.69 1.33 15.58
CA TRP A 68 2.13 1.13 15.38
C TRP A 68 2.84 2.45 15.18
N ARG A 69 3.92 2.69 15.94
CA ARG A 69 4.71 3.91 15.82
C ARG A 69 6.18 3.59 15.64
N SER A 70 6.80 4.16 14.62
CA SER A 70 8.24 4.00 14.36
C SER A 70 8.69 2.54 14.22
N GLY A 71 7.78 1.63 13.81
CA GLY A 71 8.09 0.21 13.62
C GLY A 71 8.73 -0.07 12.27
N THR A 72 9.52 -1.13 12.17
CA THR A 72 10.12 -1.57 10.90
C THR A 72 9.80 -3.03 10.62
N PHE A 73 9.24 -3.29 9.44
CA PHE A 73 9.12 -4.61 8.86
C PHE A 73 10.09 -4.73 7.68
N ARG A 74 10.96 -5.74 7.71
CA ARG A 74 12.00 -5.97 6.69
C ARG A 74 11.98 -7.41 6.24
N ASP A 75 12.01 -7.63 4.93
CA ASP A 75 12.04 -8.97 4.34
C ASP A 75 10.91 -9.86 4.87
N CYS A 76 9.70 -9.30 4.98
CA CYS A 76 8.55 -10.00 5.55
C CYS A 76 7.58 -10.48 4.46
N ARG A 77 6.82 -11.53 4.79
CA ARG A 77 5.68 -11.99 3.98
C ARG A 77 4.41 -12.02 4.80
N PHE A 78 3.37 -11.38 4.29
CA PHE A 78 2.04 -11.33 4.89
C PHE A 78 1.05 -12.01 3.94
N GLY A 79 0.58 -13.20 4.30
CA GLY A 79 -0.43 -13.96 3.56
C GLY A 79 -1.75 -13.98 4.30
N SER A 80 -2.83 -13.57 3.64
CA SER A 80 -4.20 -13.64 4.19
C SER A 80 -4.37 -12.99 5.57
N VAL A 81 -3.56 -11.97 5.88
CA VAL A 81 -3.60 -11.26 7.17
C VAL A 81 -4.77 -10.28 7.25
N ASN A 82 -5.19 -9.98 8.48
CA ASN A 82 -6.15 -8.94 8.77
C ASN A 82 -5.44 -7.68 9.29
N LEU A 83 -5.42 -6.61 8.49
CA LEU A 83 -4.85 -5.29 8.79
C LEU A 83 -5.93 -4.20 8.91
N ALA A 84 -7.20 -4.60 9.02
CA ALA A 84 -8.31 -3.64 9.00
C ALA A 84 -8.22 -2.65 10.17
N GLY A 85 -8.33 -1.36 9.85
CA GLY A 85 -8.28 -0.29 10.86
C GLY A 85 -6.94 -0.11 11.58
N VAL A 86 -5.86 -0.77 11.15
CA VAL A 86 -4.51 -0.51 11.69
C VAL A 86 -4.15 0.95 11.48
N VAL A 87 -3.53 1.56 12.49
CA VAL A 87 -2.98 2.92 12.42
C VAL A 87 -1.47 2.86 12.64
N ALA A 88 -0.73 2.99 11.54
CA ALA A 88 0.72 3.01 11.53
C ALA A 88 1.23 4.45 11.24
N GLU A 89 2.01 5.00 12.17
CA GLU A 89 2.65 6.31 12.05
C GLU A 89 4.18 6.13 12.01
N ARG A 90 4.84 6.75 11.03
CA ARG A 90 6.32 6.67 10.84
C ARG A 90 6.88 5.26 10.78
N SER A 91 6.03 4.27 10.52
CA SER A 91 6.45 2.88 10.39
C SER A 91 6.85 2.60 8.95
N SER A 92 7.74 1.63 8.73
CA SER A 92 8.31 1.35 7.42
C SER A 92 8.22 -0.13 7.05
N LEU A 93 8.06 -0.39 5.75
CA LEU A 93 7.99 -1.72 5.16
C LEU A 93 9.02 -1.81 4.03
N PHE A 94 9.96 -2.75 4.16
CA PHE A 94 11.08 -2.91 3.24
C PHE A 94 11.12 -4.31 2.66
N ARG A 95 11.28 -4.43 1.32
CA ARG A 95 11.48 -5.71 0.62
C ARG A 95 10.45 -6.76 1.06
N SER A 96 9.17 -6.43 1.03
CA SER A 96 8.13 -7.27 1.64
C SER A 96 6.98 -7.54 0.67
N SER A 97 6.27 -8.65 0.85
CA SER A 97 5.05 -8.95 0.10
C SER A 97 3.83 -9.05 1.02
N VAL A 98 2.70 -8.52 0.55
CA VAL A 98 1.40 -8.56 1.21
C VAL A 98 0.40 -9.13 0.22
N GLU A 99 -0.16 -10.29 0.53
CA GLU A 99 -0.97 -11.09 -0.39
C GLU A 99 -2.31 -11.43 0.26
N HIS A 100 -3.41 -11.19 -0.46
CA HIS A 100 -4.78 -11.49 -0.01
C HIS A 100 -5.17 -10.84 1.34
N ALA A 101 -4.55 -9.71 1.69
CA ALA A 101 -4.81 -9.06 2.97
C ALA A 101 -6.15 -8.30 2.99
N ARG A 102 -6.80 -8.29 4.15
CA ARG A 102 -7.92 -7.38 4.45
C ARG A 102 -7.38 -6.15 5.16
N ALA A 103 -7.31 -5.02 4.48
CA ALA A 103 -6.71 -3.78 4.97
C ALA A 103 -7.66 -2.57 4.83
N THR A 104 -8.98 -2.81 4.92
CA THR A 104 -9.98 -1.75 4.87
C THR A 104 -9.73 -0.73 5.98
N GLY A 105 -9.67 0.54 5.63
CA GLY A 105 -9.44 1.64 6.57
C GLY A 105 -8.03 1.73 7.16
N LEU A 106 -7.08 0.87 6.75
CA LEU A 106 -5.66 0.95 7.16
C LEU A 106 -5.13 2.36 6.98
N GLN A 107 -4.49 2.94 7.99
CA GLN A 107 -3.82 4.23 7.90
C GLN A 107 -2.31 4.06 8.07
N TRP A 108 -1.53 4.31 7.02
CA TRP A 108 -0.06 4.28 7.02
C TRP A 108 0.48 5.68 6.74
N THR A 109 0.66 6.47 7.79
CA THR A 109 0.99 7.89 7.69
C THR A 109 2.47 8.15 7.93
N ASP A 110 3.08 9.01 7.12
CA ASP A 110 4.48 9.46 7.28
C ASP A 110 5.51 8.32 7.26
N GLY A 111 5.18 7.23 6.56
CA GLY A 111 5.99 6.01 6.50
C GLY A 111 6.78 5.85 5.21
N VAL A 112 7.67 4.86 5.17
CA VAL A 112 8.40 4.48 3.95
C VAL A 112 8.04 3.05 3.57
N LEU A 113 7.50 2.90 2.37
CA LEU A 113 7.32 1.60 1.73
C LEU A 113 8.30 1.53 0.57
N LYS A 114 9.25 0.59 0.64
CA LYS A 114 10.28 0.44 -0.39
C LYS A 114 10.45 -1.01 -0.78
N ASP A 115 10.43 -1.26 -2.09
CA ASP A 115 10.47 -2.60 -2.65
C ASP A 115 9.33 -3.47 -2.07
N VAL A 116 8.08 -3.00 -2.16
CA VAL A 116 6.91 -3.69 -1.60
C VAL A 116 5.94 -4.09 -2.71
N THR A 117 5.34 -5.27 -2.58
CA THR A 117 4.23 -5.70 -3.44
C THR A 117 2.98 -5.97 -2.61
N PHE A 118 1.85 -5.43 -3.05
CA PHE A 118 0.51 -5.78 -2.57
C PHE A 118 -0.22 -6.51 -3.70
N THR A 119 -0.67 -7.74 -3.45
CA THR A 119 -1.34 -8.57 -4.45
C THR A 119 -2.69 -9.03 -3.93
N GLU A 120 -3.75 -8.78 -4.70
CA GLU A 120 -5.12 -9.22 -4.39
C GLU A 120 -5.62 -8.75 -3.01
N CYS A 121 -5.18 -7.56 -2.59
CA CYS A 121 -5.54 -6.99 -1.28
C CYS A 121 -6.81 -6.13 -1.36
N ARG A 122 -7.53 -6.07 -0.24
CA ARG A 122 -8.68 -5.18 -0.02
C ARG A 122 -8.23 -3.97 0.79
N LEU A 123 -8.00 -2.85 0.13
CA LEU A 123 -7.47 -1.59 0.67
C LEU A 123 -8.51 -0.46 0.56
N ASP A 124 -9.80 -0.78 0.50
CA ASP A 124 -10.88 0.21 0.53
C ASP A 124 -10.70 1.18 1.71
N LEU A 125 -10.79 2.49 1.46
CA LEU A 125 -10.63 3.55 2.46
C LEU A 125 -9.26 3.56 3.19
N ALA A 126 -8.27 2.81 2.69
CA ALA A 126 -6.91 2.88 3.24
C ALA A 126 -6.30 4.27 2.97
N GLY A 127 -5.30 4.67 3.77
CA GLY A 127 -4.60 5.94 3.62
C GLY A 127 -3.09 5.75 3.70
N PHE A 128 -2.36 6.36 2.78
CA PHE A 128 -0.89 6.40 2.74
C PHE A 128 -0.36 7.85 2.82
N ARG A 129 -1.10 8.72 3.53
CA ARG A 129 -0.84 10.16 3.56
C ARG A 129 0.59 10.46 3.99
N PHE A 130 1.24 11.40 3.30
CA PHE A 130 2.63 11.82 3.54
C PHE A 130 3.70 10.72 3.39
N SER A 131 3.32 9.50 2.99
CA SER A 131 4.26 8.38 2.87
C SER A 131 5.06 8.44 1.56
N ARG A 132 6.17 7.71 1.52
CA ARG A 132 6.98 7.50 0.32
C ARG A 132 6.85 6.06 -0.17
N LEU A 133 6.43 5.90 -1.43
CA LEU A 133 6.28 4.61 -2.11
C LEU A 133 7.39 4.45 -3.16
N ASP A 134 8.53 3.89 -2.76
CA ASP A 134 9.73 3.71 -3.60
C ASP A 134 9.80 2.29 -4.18
N HIS A 135 9.44 2.13 -5.45
CA HIS A 135 9.28 0.80 -6.09
C HIS A 135 8.22 -0.04 -5.36
N VAL A 136 6.99 0.48 -5.33
CA VAL A 136 5.84 -0.23 -4.77
C VAL A 136 4.91 -0.65 -5.91
N VAL A 137 4.42 -1.88 -5.87
CA VAL A 137 3.44 -2.40 -6.82
C VAL A 137 2.17 -2.78 -6.06
N PHE A 138 1.03 -2.30 -6.54
CA PHE A 138 -0.28 -2.82 -6.21
C PHE A 138 -0.80 -3.58 -7.42
N ASP A 139 -1.11 -4.87 -7.28
CA ASP A 139 -1.57 -5.74 -8.35
C ASP A 139 -2.89 -6.41 -7.96
N ASN A 140 -3.93 -6.23 -8.79
CA ASN A 140 -5.28 -6.73 -8.56
C ASN A 140 -5.88 -6.30 -7.20
N CYS A 141 -5.56 -5.09 -6.73
CA CYS A 141 -6.05 -4.58 -5.45
C CYS A 141 -7.35 -3.79 -5.60
N ARG A 142 -8.26 -3.94 -4.63
CA ARG A 142 -9.40 -3.04 -4.48
C ARG A 142 -9.01 -1.88 -3.57
N MET A 143 -9.07 -0.65 -4.07
CA MET A 143 -8.52 0.53 -3.40
C MET A 143 -9.51 1.72 -3.45
N SER A 144 -10.81 1.45 -3.45
CA SER A 144 -11.82 2.50 -3.55
C SER A 144 -11.72 3.46 -2.35
N GLY A 145 -11.71 4.76 -2.63
CA GLY A 145 -11.60 5.82 -1.64
C GLY A 145 -10.23 5.92 -0.97
N VAL A 146 -9.18 5.29 -1.53
CA VAL A 146 -7.83 5.36 -0.96
C VAL A 146 -7.34 6.81 -0.87
N ASP A 147 -6.71 7.17 0.25
CA ASP A 147 -6.14 8.49 0.48
C ASP A 147 -4.63 8.48 0.25
N LEU A 148 -4.20 9.06 -0.87
CA LEU A 148 -2.79 9.22 -1.27
C LEU A 148 -2.34 10.68 -1.16
N THR A 149 -3.04 11.50 -0.37
CA THR A 149 -2.74 12.92 -0.20
C THR A 149 -1.31 13.14 0.31
N ASN A 150 -0.55 14.04 -0.34
CA ASN A 150 0.87 14.32 -0.08
C ASN A 150 1.81 13.10 -0.21
N CYS A 151 1.39 12.01 -0.86
CA CYS A 151 2.21 10.82 -1.03
C CYS A 151 3.23 10.99 -2.19
N ASP A 152 4.45 10.48 -2.04
CA ASP A 152 5.37 10.32 -3.18
C ASP A 152 5.12 8.98 -3.87
N LEU A 153 4.56 9.04 -5.08
CA LEU A 153 4.16 7.91 -5.91
C LEU A 153 5.10 7.75 -7.12
N SER A 154 6.22 8.49 -7.20
CA SER A 154 7.03 8.64 -8.43
C SER A 154 7.55 7.31 -9.03
N LYS A 155 7.54 6.24 -8.24
CA LYS A 155 7.94 4.88 -8.64
C LYS A 155 6.92 3.83 -8.24
N ALA A 156 5.67 4.24 -8.03
CA ALA A 156 4.57 3.34 -7.76
C ALA A 156 3.97 2.83 -9.08
N ARG A 157 3.53 1.57 -9.07
CA ARG A 157 2.74 0.98 -10.15
C ARG A 157 1.46 0.42 -9.57
N PHE A 158 0.35 0.72 -10.22
CA PHE A 158 -0.96 0.15 -9.95
C PHE A 158 -1.36 -0.66 -11.17
N VAL A 159 -1.69 -1.93 -10.98
CA VAL A 159 -1.99 -2.87 -12.06
C VAL A 159 -3.32 -3.54 -11.74
N ASN A 160 -4.31 -3.43 -12.63
CA ASN A 160 -5.65 -3.98 -12.46
C ASN A 160 -6.33 -3.55 -11.13
N CYS A 161 -6.09 -2.30 -10.70
CA CYS A 161 -6.64 -1.80 -9.43
C CYS A 161 -7.92 -0.99 -9.64
N ASP A 162 -8.83 -1.07 -8.66
CA ASP A 162 -9.96 -0.15 -8.55
C ASP A 162 -9.59 1.01 -7.62
N LEU A 163 -9.38 2.20 -8.19
CA LEU A 163 -9.04 3.44 -7.49
C LEU A 163 -10.22 4.43 -7.50
N THR A 164 -11.46 3.95 -7.63
CA THR A 164 -12.65 4.79 -7.62
C THR A 164 -12.70 5.65 -6.35
N GLY A 165 -12.80 6.97 -6.48
CA GLY A 165 -12.84 7.90 -5.36
C GLY A 165 -11.47 8.18 -4.70
N ALA A 166 -10.35 7.76 -5.33
CA ALA A 166 -9.03 7.99 -4.76
C ALA A 166 -8.71 9.49 -4.62
N LYS A 167 -7.99 9.84 -3.56
CA LYS A 167 -7.59 11.22 -3.26
C LYS A 167 -6.10 11.41 -3.52
N LEU A 168 -5.74 12.28 -4.45
CA LEU A 168 -4.37 12.53 -4.88
C LEU A 168 -3.88 13.95 -4.57
N HIS A 169 -4.59 14.71 -3.73
CA HIS A 169 -4.22 16.10 -3.44
C HIS A 169 -2.75 16.23 -3.02
N HIS A 170 -2.00 17.06 -3.73
CA HIS A 170 -0.57 17.29 -3.50
C HIS A 170 0.33 16.05 -3.57
N ALA A 171 -0.14 14.93 -4.11
CA ALA A 171 0.69 13.78 -4.38
C ALA A 171 1.71 14.10 -5.48
N LYS A 172 2.85 13.40 -5.45
CA LYS A 172 3.85 13.46 -6.53
C LYS A 172 3.76 12.17 -7.34
N ALA A 173 3.10 12.22 -8.50
CA ALA A 173 2.89 11.04 -9.35
C ALA A 173 3.74 11.04 -10.65
N VAL A 174 4.76 11.91 -10.76
CA VAL A 174 5.67 11.91 -11.91
C VAL A 174 6.35 10.55 -12.04
N GLY A 175 6.09 9.82 -13.13
CA GLY A 175 6.60 8.47 -13.34
C GLY A 175 5.78 7.35 -12.72
N ALA A 176 4.72 7.66 -11.95
CA ALA A 176 3.75 6.67 -11.51
C ALA A 176 3.05 6.04 -12.72
N ARG A 177 2.70 4.76 -12.62
CA ARG A 177 2.00 4.04 -13.69
C ARG A 177 0.67 3.47 -13.18
N PHE A 178 -0.38 3.69 -13.95
CA PHE A 178 -1.71 3.13 -13.72
C PHE A 178 -2.05 2.25 -14.94
N GLU A 179 -2.00 0.93 -14.76
CA GLU A 179 -2.12 -0.07 -15.81
C GLU A 179 -3.45 -0.81 -15.63
N HIS A 180 -4.41 -0.60 -16.54
CA HIS A 180 -5.74 -1.21 -16.48
C HIS A 180 -6.51 -0.91 -15.17
N CYS A 181 -6.34 0.30 -14.64
CA CYS A 181 -7.03 0.74 -13.42
C CYS A 181 -8.36 1.45 -13.72
N VAL A 182 -9.29 1.36 -12.78
CA VAL A 182 -10.47 2.23 -12.71
C VAL A 182 -10.09 3.50 -11.94
N LEU A 183 -10.33 4.67 -12.53
CA LEU A 183 -9.93 5.98 -11.98
C LEU A 183 -11.12 6.95 -11.89
N ASP A 184 -12.30 6.43 -11.60
CA ASP A 184 -13.52 7.24 -11.52
C ASP A 184 -13.57 8.07 -10.23
N ASP A 185 -14.16 9.27 -10.29
CA ASP A 185 -14.36 10.18 -9.15
C ASP A 185 -13.07 10.51 -8.36
N VAL A 186 -11.92 10.52 -9.05
CA VAL A 186 -10.62 10.84 -8.43
C VAL A 186 -10.52 12.35 -8.16
N SER A 187 -10.03 12.71 -6.98
CA SER A 187 -9.79 14.11 -6.59
C SER A 187 -8.29 14.46 -6.59
N GLY A 188 -7.97 15.73 -6.88
CA GLY A 188 -6.57 16.17 -6.96
C GLY A 188 -5.85 15.64 -8.21
N VAL A 189 -6.57 15.50 -9.33
CA VAL A 189 -6.07 14.94 -10.60
C VAL A 189 -4.91 15.74 -11.20
N GLU A 190 -4.68 16.99 -10.76
CA GLU A 190 -3.49 17.77 -11.12
C GLU A 190 -2.19 17.06 -10.72
N ALA A 191 -2.23 16.24 -9.66
CA ALA A 191 -1.10 15.42 -9.22
C ALA A 191 -0.69 14.34 -10.24
N LEU A 192 -1.58 13.99 -11.19
CA LEU A 192 -1.29 13.04 -12.26
C LEU A 192 -0.37 13.60 -13.35
N ALA A 193 0.04 14.87 -13.25
CA ALA A 193 1.02 15.44 -14.18
C ALA A 193 2.30 14.59 -14.23
N GLY A 194 2.62 14.06 -15.42
CA GLY A 194 3.78 13.20 -15.64
C GLY A 194 3.58 11.72 -15.25
N ALA A 195 2.38 11.32 -14.81
CA ALA A 195 2.03 9.92 -14.68
C ALA A 195 1.74 9.29 -16.05
N VAL A 196 1.86 7.96 -16.13
CA VAL A 196 1.44 7.17 -17.29
C VAL A 196 0.17 6.43 -16.94
N ILE A 197 -0.86 6.59 -17.76
CA ILE A 197 -2.15 5.93 -17.56
C ILE A 197 -2.45 5.08 -18.81
N GLU A 198 -2.53 3.77 -18.61
CA GLU A 198 -2.99 2.79 -19.59
C GLU A 198 -4.42 2.41 -19.22
N ALA A 199 -5.37 3.29 -19.55
CA ALA A 199 -6.79 3.11 -19.21
C ALA A 199 -7.54 2.31 -20.29
N THR A 200 -8.53 1.53 -19.85
CA THR A 200 -9.47 0.84 -20.73
C THR A 200 -10.67 1.71 -21.08
N ASP A 201 -11.10 2.61 -20.19
CA ASP A 201 -12.12 3.63 -20.43
C ASP A 201 -11.54 5.04 -20.22
N LEU A 202 -11.54 5.83 -21.29
CA LEU A 202 -10.97 7.19 -21.30
C LEU A 202 -12.03 8.27 -21.09
N ILE A 203 -13.32 7.97 -21.23
CA ILE A 203 -14.35 9.02 -21.21
C ILE A 203 -14.44 9.68 -19.83
N PRO A 204 -14.63 8.94 -18.71
CA PRO A 204 -14.68 9.54 -17.37
C PRO A 204 -13.41 10.35 -17.06
N LEU A 205 -12.25 9.76 -17.37
CA LEU A 205 -10.93 10.40 -17.18
C LEU A 205 -10.83 11.71 -17.97
N THR A 206 -11.33 11.76 -19.20
CA THR A 206 -11.30 12.95 -20.04
C THR A 206 -12.07 14.10 -19.39
N PHE A 207 -13.29 13.84 -18.88
CA PHE A 207 -14.08 14.87 -18.21
C PHE A 207 -13.45 15.34 -16.89
N MET A 208 -12.88 14.41 -16.11
CA MET A 208 -12.19 14.76 -14.86
C MET A 208 -10.97 15.66 -15.11
N LEU A 209 -10.14 15.31 -16.10
CA LEU A 209 -8.98 16.11 -16.47
C LEU A 209 -9.39 17.47 -17.06
N ALA A 210 -10.40 17.51 -17.92
CA ALA A 210 -10.90 18.75 -18.48
C ALA A 210 -11.39 19.70 -17.38
N ARG A 211 -12.17 19.19 -16.42
CA ARG A 211 -12.66 19.97 -15.28
C ARG A 211 -11.51 20.56 -14.45
N ALA A 212 -10.47 19.78 -14.19
CA ALA A 212 -9.30 20.27 -13.44
C ALA A 212 -8.52 21.37 -14.18
N LEU A 213 -8.54 21.33 -15.51
CA LEU A 213 -7.98 22.39 -16.35
C LEU A 213 -8.94 23.58 -16.57
N GLY A 214 -10.13 23.56 -15.97
CA GLY A 214 -11.18 24.57 -16.19
C GLY A 214 -11.80 24.50 -17.60
N VAL A 215 -11.64 23.39 -18.30
CA VAL A 215 -12.20 23.14 -19.64
C VAL A 215 -13.57 22.48 -19.52
N THR A 216 -14.54 23.01 -20.25
CA THR A 216 -15.86 22.39 -20.41
C THR A 216 -15.91 21.58 -21.70
N ILE A 217 -16.18 20.28 -21.59
CA ILE A 217 -16.45 19.41 -22.74
C ILE A 217 -17.97 19.24 -22.85
N ARG A 218 -18.50 19.34 -24.06
CA ARG A 218 -19.91 19.04 -24.38
C ARG A 218 -19.95 17.91 -25.39
N LEU A 219 -20.85 16.95 -25.17
CA LEU A 219 -21.15 15.95 -26.18
C LEU A 219 -22.12 16.55 -27.22
N PRO A 220 -22.15 16.05 -28.46
CA PRO A 220 -22.96 16.63 -29.53
C PRO A 220 -24.48 16.70 -29.26
N ASP A 221 -24.98 15.95 -28.26
CA ASP A 221 -26.40 15.76 -27.99
C ASP A 221 -26.83 16.13 -26.54
N GLU A 222 -26.03 16.93 -25.81
CA GLU A 222 -26.38 17.51 -24.48
C GLU A 222 -26.55 19.04 -24.49
#